data_AF-A0AAW4FIT8-F1
#
_entry.id   AF-A0AAW4FIT8-F1
#
_cell.length_a   1.000
_cell.length_b   1.000
_cell.length_c   1.000
_cell.angle_alpha   90.00
_cell.angle_beta   90.00
_cell.angle_gamma   90.00
#
_symmetry.space_group_name_H-M   'P 1'
#
loop_
_entity.id
_entity.type
_entity.pdbx_description
1 polymer ?
#
loop_
_entity_poly.entity_id
_entity_poly.type
_entity_poly.pdbx_seq_one_letter_code
_entity_poly.pdbx_strand_id
1 'polypeptide(L)'
;MPDASIDLALYSAALNITAPPALIRPFLDQLAEGQFSVDEIRRRCAENGVRLKAHLRKGERTRKDLRAAFDLQSVERRHLDILDMLIASLEAKAARDASEFDGLLDDFKARVSTLSGSVDVGEAAELEEIYRTIEAQVRVEIGELVDVAQFLRGLRSRCGDDRGEKRLPDSESLKTLLGSLSPSKPPSVS
;
A
#
# COMPACT_ATOMS: atom_id res chain seq x y z
N MET A 1 16.30 -17.95 -10.79
CA MET A 1 15.90 -16.82 -9.92
C MET A 1 15.26 -15.78 -10.82
N PRO A 2 14.05 -15.27 -10.56
CA PRO A 2 13.55 -14.20 -11.40
C PRO A 2 14.31 -12.93 -11.05
N ASP A 3 15.06 -12.40 -12.01
CA ASP A 3 15.55 -11.02 -12.02
C ASP A 3 14.31 -10.09 -12.04
N ALA A 4 13.74 -9.81 -10.87
CA ALA A 4 12.64 -8.87 -10.77
C ALA A 4 13.24 -7.47 -10.83
N SER A 5 13.33 -6.87 -12.02
CA SER A 5 13.76 -5.49 -12.19
C SER A 5 12.89 -4.55 -11.33
N ILE A 6 13.47 -3.44 -10.86
CA ILE A 6 12.71 -2.40 -10.14
C ILE A 6 11.49 -1.97 -10.96
N ASP A 7 11.64 -1.79 -12.28
CA ASP A 7 10.54 -1.43 -13.17
C ASP A 7 9.39 -2.46 -13.16
N LEU A 8 9.71 -3.76 -13.17
CA LEU A 8 8.70 -4.82 -13.11
C LEU A 8 7.99 -4.84 -11.75
N ALA A 9 8.73 -4.64 -10.67
CA ALA A 9 8.17 -4.56 -9.32
C ALA A 9 7.25 -3.34 -9.17
N LEU A 10 7.65 -2.18 -9.69
CA LEU A 10 6.84 -0.96 -9.71
C LEU A 10 5.59 -1.11 -10.60
N TYR A 11 5.70 -1.77 -11.75
CA TYR A 11 4.57 -2.06 -12.62
C TYR A 11 3.56 -3.01 -11.95
N SER A 12 4.05 -4.10 -11.36
CA SER A 12 3.22 -5.02 -10.57
C SER A 12 2.54 -4.31 -9.41
N ALA A 13 3.30 -3.45 -8.70
CA ALA A 13 2.78 -2.63 -7.63
C ALA A 13 1.67 -1.69 -8.13
N ALA A 14 1.87 -1.00 -9.25
CA ALA A 14 0.84 -0.15 -9.85
C ALA A 14 -0.45 -0.94 -10.10
N LEU A 15 -0.38 -2.08 -10.81
CA LEU A 15 -1.55 -2.92 -11.08
C LEU A 15 -2.28 -3.41 -9.82
N ASN A 16 -1.52 -3.65 -8.75
CA ASN A 16 -2.07 -4.23 -7.53
C ASN A 16 -2.59 -3.19 -6.54
N ILE A 17 -2.04 -1.98 -6.58
CA ILE A 17 -2.23 -0.93 -5.57
C ILE A 17 -3.10 0.21 -6.11
N THR A 18 -3.03 0.57 -7.40
CA THR A 18 -3.83 1.69 -7.95
C THR A 18 -5.25 1.30 -8.31
N ALA A 19 -5.54 -0.01 -8.34
CA ALA A 19 -6.90 -0.56 -8.49
C ALA A 19 -7.21 -1.52 -7.33
N PRO A 20 -7.18 -1.05 -6.07
CA PRO A 20 -7.59 -1.88 -4.97
C PRO A 20 -9.07 -2.22 -5.17
N PRO A 21 -9.48 -3.48 -4.92
CA PRO A 21 -10.85 -3.87 -5.15
C PRO A 21 -11.76 -3.03 -4.27
N ALA A 22 -12.76 -2.36 -4.86
CA ALA A 22 -13.81 -1.70 -4.11
C ALA A 22 -14.70 -2.79 -3.49
N LEU A 23 -14.29 -3.29 -2.33
CA LEU A 23 -14.93 -4.48 -1.73
C LEU A 23 -16.20 -4.09 -1.00
N ILE A 24 -16.15 -2.99 -0.26
CA ILE A 24 -17.23 -2.61 0.64
C ILE A 24 -18.18 -1.60 0.00
N ARG A 25 -17.69 -0.74 -0.90
CA ARG A 25 -18.52 0.27 -1.59
C ARG A 25 -19.73 -0.32 -2.30
N PRO A 26 -19.61 -1.34 -3.18
CA PRO A 26 -20.78 -1.91 -3.85
C PRO A 26 -21.78 -2.53 -2.88
N PHE A 27 -21.30 -3.02 -1.74
CA PHE A 27 -22.15 -3.60 -0.71
C PHE A 27 -22.93 -2.51 0.05
N LEU A 28 -22.27 -1.41 0.43
CA LEU A 28 -22.92 -0.25 1.05
C LEU A 28 -23.92 0.43 0.10
N ASP A 29 -23.61 0.55 -1.19
CA ASP A 29 -24.53 1.11 -2.18
C ASP A 29 -25.80 0.24 -2.28
N GLN A 30 -25.66 -1.09 -2.34
CA GLN A 30 -26.80 -2.01 -2.37
C GLN A 30 -27.59 -2.03 -1.04
N LEU A 31 -26.94 -1.81 0.11
CA LEU A 31 -27.61 -1.63 1.39
C LEU A 31 -28.45 -0.34 1.41
N ALA A 32 -27.94 0.74 0.82
CA ALA A 32 -28.68 2.00 0.71
C ALA A 32 -29.96 1.85 -0.14
N GLU A 33 -29.94 0.98 -1.15
CA GLU A 33 -31.09 0.63 -1.99
C GLU A 33 -32.14 -0.26 -1.27
N GLY A 34 -31.84 -0.78 -0.08
CA GLY A 34 -32.81 -1.50 0.76
C GLY A 34 -33.13 -2.93 0.31
N GLN A 35 -32.22 -3.58 -0.43
CA GLN A 35 -32.51 -4.85 -1.13
C GLN A 35 -32.18 -6.13 -0.33
N PHE A 36 -31.83 -6.05 0.96
CA PHE A 36 -31.30 -7.21 1.69
C PHE A 36 -32.03 -7.55 3.00
N SER A 37 -32.17 -8.86 3.26
CA SER A 37 -32.48 -9.41 4.58
C SER A 37 -31.24 -9.43 5.47
N VAL A 38 -31.42 -9.44 6.80
CA VAL A 38 -30.32 -9.48 7.78
C VAL A 38 -29.36 -10.65 7.52
N ASP A 39 -29.88 -11.84 7.19
CA ASP A 39 -29.07 -13.00 6.85
C ASP A 39 -28.20 -12.80 5.61
N GLU A 40 -28.75 -12.15 4.58
CA GLU A 40 -28.01 -11.82 3.36
C GLU A 40 -26.90 -10.80 3.65
N ILE A 41 -27.18 -9.79 4.47
CA ILE A 41 -26.20 -8.79 4.91
C ILE A 41 -25.05 -9.49 5.66
N ARG A 42 -25.38 -10.39 6.60
CA ARG A 42 -24.38 -11.16 7.38
C ARG A 42 -23.52 -12.04 6.48
N ARG A 43 -24.14 -12.75 5.51
CA ARG A 43 -23.42 -13.56 4.52
C ARG A 43 -22.44 -12.72 3.69
N ARG A 44 -22.89 -11.58 3.17
CA ARG A 44 -22.05 -10.68 2.36
C ARG A 44 -20.92 -10.06 3.17
N CYS A 45 -21.15 -9.69 4.43
CA CYS A 45 -20.10 -9.26 5.34
C CYS A 45 -19.01 -10.32 5.50
N ALA A 46 -19.39 -11.59 5.66
CA ALA A 46 -18.42 -12.69 5.77
C ALA A 46 -17.61 -12.87 4.47
N GLU A 47 -18.27 -12.84 3.31
CA GLU A 47 -17.62 -12.90 2.00
C GLU A 47 -16.62 -11.75 1.79
N ASN A 48 -17.01 -10.53 2.13
CA ASN A 48 -16.15 -9.36 2.06
C ASN A 48 -14.94 -9.48 3.00
N GLY A 49 -15.14 -10.00 4.22
CA GLY A 49 -14.05 -10.28 5.15
C GLY A 49 -13.00 -11.25 4.58
N VAL A 50 -13.42 -12.27 3.82
CA VAL A 50 -12.50 -13.19 3.14
C VAL A 50 -11.73 -12.48 2.02
N ARG A 51 -12.42 -11.68 1.20
CA ARG A 51 -11.80 -10.91 0.11
C ARG A 51 -10.82 -9.88 0.65
N LEU A 52 -11.15 -9.21 1.74
CA LEU A 52 -10.30 -8.23 2.40
C LEU A 52 -9.01 -8.88 2.92
N LYS A 53 -9.10 -10.04 3.59
CA LYS A 53 -7.91 -10.81 4.00
C LYS A 53 -7.02 -11.20 2.82
N ALA A 54 -7.61 -11.58 1.69
CA ALA A 54 -6.84 -11.88 0.48
C ALA A 54 -6.16 -10.62 -0.09
N HIS A 55 -6.83 -9.47 -0.03
CA HIS A 55 -6.28 -8.19 -0.43
C HIS A 55 -5.08 -7.78 0.44
N LEU A 56 -5.19 -7.86 1.77
CA LEU A 56 -4.07 -7.58 2.69
C LEU A 56 -2.85 -8.48 2.40
N ARG A 57 -3.06 -9.78 2.16
CA ARG A 57 -1.98 -10.71 1.75
C ARG A 57 -1.35 -10.34 0.41
N LYS A 58 -2.12 -9.72 -0.50
CA LYS A 58 -1.61 -9.22 -1.79
C LYS A 58 -0.77 -7.96 -1.59
N GLY A 59 -1.22 -7.03 -0.72
CA GLY A 59 -0.44 -5.87 -0.30
C GLY A 59 0.89 -6.25 0.34
N GLU A 60 0.87 -7.21 1.26
CA GLU A 60 2.07 -7.75 1.93
C GLU A 60 3.11 -8.28 0.94
N ARG A 61 2.66 -9.08 -0.03
CA ARG A 61 3.54 -9.61 -1.09
C ARG A 61 4.11 -8.49 -1.95
N THR A 62 3.28 -7.53 -2.33
CA THR A 62 3.72 -6.38 -3.14
C THR A 62 4.79 -5.56 -2.42
N ARG A 63 4.62 -5.30 -1.11
CA ARG A 63 5.64 -4.63 -0.28
C ARG A 63 6.95 -5.42 -0.23
N LYS A 64 6.88 -6.75 -0.08
CA LYS A 64 8.05 -7.63 -0.06
C LYS A 64 8.81 -7.60 -1.39
N ASP A 65 8.08 -7.70 -2.50
CA ASP A 65 8.67 -7.71 -3.85
C ASP A 65 9.34 -6.37 -4.18
N LEU A 66 8.69 -5.25 -3.84
CA LEU A 66 9.28 -3.91 -3.97
C LEU A 66 10.54 -3.77 -3.12
N ARG A 67 10.49 -4.19 -1.85
CA ARG A 67 11.68 -4.12 -0.98
C ARG A 67 12.83 -4.93 -1.57
N ALA A 68 12.57 -6.17 -2.00
CA ALA A 68 13.59 -7.02 -2.59
C ALA A 68 14.19 -6.41 -3.87
N ALA A 69 13.37 -5.82 -4.75
CA ALA A 69 13.86 -5.21 -5.98
C ALA A 69 14.74 -3.98 -5.70
N PHE A 70 14.33 -3.10 -4.78
CA PHE A 70 15.05 -1.88 -4.44
C PHE A 70 16.32 -2.13 -3.60
N ASP A 71 16.36 -3.18 -2.78
CA ASP A 71 17.55 -3.52 -1.98
C ASP A 71 18.67 -4.16 -2.84
N LEU A 72 18.33 -4.75 -3.99
CA LEU A 72 19.26 -5.52 -4.83
C LEU A 72 19.80 -4.76 -6.05
N GLN A 73 19.15 -3.68 -6.47
CA GLN A 73 19.42 -3.01 -7.73
C GLN A 73 19.71 -1.52 -7.55
N SER A 74 20.47 -0.96 -8.50
CA SER A 74 20.72 0.48 -8.54
C SER A 74 19.41 1.23 -8.81
N VAL A 75 19.09 2.19 -7.95
CA VAL A 75 17.90 3.01 -8.09
C VAL A 75 18.17 4.17 -9.04
N GLU A 76 17.40 4.27 -10.11
CA GLU A 76 17.41 5.41 -11.02
C GLU A 76 16.41 6.48 -10.60
N ARG A 77 16.62 7.72 -11.09
CA ARG A 77 15.70 8.83 -10.83
C ARG A 77 14.26 8.52 -11.26
N ARG A 78 14.08 7.85 -12.40
CA ARG A 78 12.75 7.45 -12.91
C ARG A 78 11.99 6.57 -11.91
N HIS A 79 12.67 5.69 -11.17
CA HIS A 79 12.03 4.82 -10.18
C HIS A 79 11.46 5.65 -9.02
N LEU A 80 12.18 6.69 -8.61
CA LEU A 80 11.72 7.62 -7.56
C LEU A 80 10.54 8.46 -8.02
N ASP A 81 10.54 8.93 -9.27
CA ASP A 81 9.41 9.68 -9.84
C ASP A 81 8.16 8.79 -9.93
N ILE A 82 8.31 7.50 -10.27
CA ILE A 82 7.21 6.52 -10.24
C ILE A 82 6.70 6.30 -8.81
N LEU A 83 7.59 6.17 -7.82
CA LEU A 83 7.18 6.08 -6.41
C LEU A 83 6.38 7.31 -5.99
N ASP A 84 6.83 8.53 -6.31
CA ASP A 84 6.13 9.77 -5.99
C ASP A 84 4.72 9.80 -6.61
N MET A 85 4.56 9.35 -7.85
CA MET A 85 3.23 9.22 -8.49
C MET A 85 2.33 8.19 -7.80
N LEU A 86 2.86 7.01 -7.44
CA LEU A 86 2.10 5.97 -6.75
C LEU A 86 1.65 6.42 -5.36
N ILE A 87 2.54 7.06 -4.62
CA ILE A 87 2.28 7.64 -3.29
C ILE A 87 1.12 8.65 -3.37
N ALA A 88 1.22 9.62 -4.28
CA ALA A 88 0.18 10.63 -4.45
C ALA A 88 -1.17 10.03 -4.87
N SER A 89 -1.16 9.03 -5.76
CA SER A 89 -2.37 8.33 -6.20
C SER A 89 -3.07 7.61 -5.05
N LEU A 90 -2.32 6.91 -4.20
CA LEU A 90 -2.84 6.20 -3.03
C LEU A 90 -3.43 7.14 -1.99
N GLU A 91 -2.73 8.22 -1.68
CA GLU A 91 -3.19 9.19 -0.68
C GLU A 91 -4.45 9.90 -1.14
N ALA A 92 -4.49 10.30 -2.41
CA ALA A 92 -5.68 10.90 -3.00
C ALA A 92 -6.85 9.91 -2.98
N LYS A 93 -6.60 8.62 -3.22
CA LYS A 93 -7.65 7.60 -3.13
C LYS A 93 -8.09 7.37 -1.68
N ALA A 94 -7.18 7.18 -0.75
CA ALA A 94 -7.50 6.98 0.66
C ALA A 94 -8.32 8.14 1.23
N ALA A 95 -7.97 9.39 0.87
CA ALA A 95 -8.71 10.57 1.28
C ALA A 95 -10.14 10.62 0.68
N ARG A 96 -10.29 10.30 -0.61
CA ARG A 96 -11.61 10.20 -1.26
C ARG A 96 -12.45 9.10 -0.63
N ASP A 97 -11.90 7.90 -0.51
CA ASP A 97 -12.58 6.73 0.04
C ASP A 97 -13.01 7.02 1.50
N ALA A 98 -12.15 7.62 2.32
CA ALA A 98 -12.51 8.02 3.69
C ALA A 98 -13.71 8.97 3.71
N SER A 99 -13.67 10.05 2.93
CA SER A 99 -14.77 11.02 2.87
C SER A 99 -16.07 10.40 2.36
N GLU A 100 -15.99 9.48 1.39
CA GLU A 100 -17.17 8.82 0.83
C GLU A 100 -17.77 7.79 1.80
N PHE A 101 -16.91 6.97 2.41
CA PHE A 101 -17.35 5.94 3.34
C PHE A 101 -17.88 6.51 4.64
N ASP A 102 -17.37 7.63 5.13
CA ASP A 102 -17.91 8.30 6.33
C ASP A 102 -19.41 8.62 6.13
N GLY A 103 -19.77 9.21 4.98
CA GLY A 103 -21.18 9.50 4.66
C GLY A 103 -22.04 8.24 4.54
N LEU A 104 -21.53 7.20 3.87
CA LEU A 104 -22.27 5.93 3.73
C LEU A 104 -22.46 5.20 5.07
N LEU A 105 -21.45 5.24 5.94
CA LEU A 105 -21.52 4.63 7.26
C LEU A 105 -22.51 5.37 8.17
N ASP A 106 -22.57 6.70 8.07
CA ASP A 106 -23.57 7.51 8.80
C ASP A 106 -24.99 7.18 8.35
N ASP A 107 -25.23 7.13 7.03
CA ASP A 107 -26.53 6.74 6.47
C ASP A 107 -26.94 5.33 6.89
N PHE A 108 -25.99 4.39 6.85
CA PHE A 108 -26.23 3.01 7.27
C PHE A 108 -26.51 2.91 8.78
N LYS A 109 -25.77 3.66 9.62
CA LYS A 109 -25.99 3.71 11.07
C LYS A 109 -27.37 4.26 11.42
N ALA A 110 -27.82 5.31 10.72
CA ALA A 110 -29.14 5.88 10.92
C ALA A 110 -30.25 4.86 10.61
N ARG A 111 -30.07 4.08 9.53
CA ARG A 111 -30.99 3.00 9.17
C ARG A 111 -30.99 1.87 10.19
N VAL A 112 -29.81 1.42 10.62
CA VAL A 112 -29.67 0.41 11.69
C VAL A 112 -30.38 0.88 12.96
N SER A 113 -30.15 2.12 13.38
CA SER A 113 -30.80 2.69 14.57
C SER A 113 -32.34 2.73 14.45
N THR A 114 -32.85 3.05 13.26
CA THR A 114 -34.29 3.07 12.98
C THR A 114 -34.89 1.67 13.04
N LEU A 115 -34.24 0.69 12.41
CA LEU A 115 -34.69 -0.71 12.39
C LEU A 115 -34.62 -1.35 13.77
N SER A 116 -33.51 -1.12 14.49
CA SER A 116 -33.31 -1.63 15.86
C SER A 116 -34.37 -1.13 16.84
N GLY A 117 -34.98 0.04 16.62
CA GLY A 117 -36.09 0.54 17.44
C GLY A 117 -37.44 -0.17 17.20
N SER A 118 -37.54 -0.99 16.15
CA SER A 118 -38.77 -1.65 15.71
C SER A 118 -38.78 -3.17 15.86
N VAL A 119 -37.63 -3.74 16.25
CA VAL A 119 -37.41 -5.19 16.41
C VAL A 119 -37.15 -5.55 17.87
N ASP A 120 -37.05 -6.84 18.18
CA ASP A 120 -36.70 -7.28 19.53
C ASP A 120 -35.22 -6.99 19.87
N VAL A 121 -34.87 -7.12 21.15
CA VAL A 121 -33.53 -6.81 21.67
C VAL A 121 -32.45 -7.70 21.02
N GLY A 122 -32.78 -8.92 20.64
CA GLY A 122 -31.85 -9.85 19.99
C GLY A 122 -31.53 -9.39 18.58
N GLU A 123 -32.56 -9.16 17.77
CA GLU A 123 -32.41 -8.68 16.39
C GLU A 123 -31.74 -7.29 16.33
N ALA A 124 -32.07 -6.40 17.28
CA ALA A 124 -31.42 -5.09 17.39
C ALA A 124 -29.91 -5.20 17.66
N ALA A 125 -29.49 -6.17 18.47
CA ALA A 125 -28.07 -6.43 18.75
C ALA A 125 -27.34 -6.99 17.53
N GLU A 126 -28.00 -7.85 16.74
CA GLU A 126 -27.42 -8.39 15.49
C GLU A 126 -27.18 -7.29 14.44
N LEU A 127 -28.13 -6.37 14.28
CA LEU A 127 -27.99 -5.23 13.36
C LEU A 127 -26.82 -4.31 13.75
N GLU A 128 -26.64 -4.06 15.05
CA GLU A 128 -25.52 -3.29 15.57
C GLU A 128 -24.17 -4.02 15.36
N GLU A 129 -24.12 -5.34 15.54
CA GLU A 129 -22.92 -6.14 15.26
C GLU A 129 -22.54 -6.09 13.78
N ILE A 130 -23.53 -6.17 12.89
CA ILE A 130 -23.35 -6.02 11.44
C ILE A 130 -22.76 -4.64 11.13
N TYR A 131 -23.33 -3.57 11.70
CA TYR A 131 -22.80 -2.21 11.54
C TYR A 131 -21.32 -2.11 11.92
N ARG A 132 -20.96 -2.58 13.12
CA ARG A 132 -19.57 -2.55 13.59
C ARG A 132 -18.63 -3.37 12.72
N THR A 133 -19.12 -4.50 12.20
CA THR A 133 -18.35 -5.34 11.29
C THR A 133 -18.03 -4.60 9.99
N ILE A 134 -19.02 -3.95 9.39
CA ILE A 134 -18.85 -3.19 8.15
C ILE A 134 -17.94 -1.98 8.40
N GLU A 135 -18.16 -1.23 9.48
CA GLU A 135 -17.30 -0.12 9.88
C GLU A 135 -15.83 -0.55 10.03
N ALA A 136 -15.60 -1.69 10.70
CA ALA A 136 -14.25 -2.24 10.85
C ALA A 136 -13.64 -2.65 9.50
N GLN A 137 -14.42 -3.25 8.61
CA GLN A 137 -13.95 -3.62 7.28
C GLN A 137 -13.57 -2.37 6.46
N VAL A 138 -14.37 -1.29 6.52
CA VAL A 138 -14.09 -0.02 5.83
C VAL A 138 -12.78 0.57 6.31
N ARG A 139 -12.58 0.62 7.64
CA ARG A 139 -11.34 1.13 8.23
C ARG A 139 -10.12 0.35 7.78
N VAL A 140 -10.23 -0.98 7.65
CA VAL A 140 -9.15 -1.83 7.17
C VAL A 140 -8.88 -1.61 5.67
N GLU A 141 -9.92 -1.46 4.85
CA GLU A 141 -9.76 -1.19 3.41
C GLU A 141 -9.04 0.14 3.15
N ILE A 142 -9.47 1.23 3.82
CA ILE A 142 -8.81 2.54 3.74
C ILE A 142 -7.41 2.48 4.36
N GLY A 143 -7.29 1.83 5.52
CA GLY A 143 -6.05 1.71 6.28
C GLY A 143 -4.92 1.07 5.47
N GLU A 144 -5.23 0.02 4.70
CA GLU A 144 -4.24 -0.63 3.82
C GLU A 144 -3.70 0.34 2.76
N LEU A 145 -4.53 1.24 2.21
CA LEU A 145 -4.06 2.26 1.25
C LEU A 145 -3.07 3.22 1.89
N VAL A 146 -3.38 3.66 3.13
CA VAL A 146 -2.52 4.54 3.92
C VAL A 146 -1.21 3.85 4.26
N ASP A 147 -1.27 2.59 4.72
CA ASP A 147 -0.09 1.81 5.11
C ASP A 147 0.82 1.54 3.92
N VAL A 148 0.27 1.22 2.75
CA VAL A 148 1.04 1.07 1.51
C VAL A 148 1.68 2.39 1.10
N ALA A 149 0.95 3.51 1.16
CA ALA A 149 1.52 4.83 0.85
C ALA A 149 2.67 5.19 1.79
N GLN A 150 2.52 4.94 3.10
CA GLN A 150 3.57 5.15 4.09
C GLN A 150 4.79 4.26 3.82
N PHE A 151 4.58 2.99 3.47
CA PHE A 151 5.65 2.09 3.07
C PHE A 151 6.41 2.64 1.85
N LEU A 152 5.70 3.10 0.81
CA LEU A 152 6.33 3.65 -0.40
C LEU A 152 7.09 4.94 -0.10
N ARG A 153 6.57 5.83 0.77
CA ARG A 153 7.31 7.01 1.26
C ARG A 153 8.59 6.62 1.97
N GLY A 154 8.54 5.61 2.84
CA GLY A 154 9.71 5.08 3.53
C GLY A 154 10.75 4.53 2.54
N LEU A 155 10.30 3.77 1.54
CA LEU A 155 11.16 3.27 0.46
C LEU A 155 11.81 4.41 -0.32
N ARG A 156 11.02 5.41 -0.71
CA ARG A 156 11.46 6.60 -1.44
C ARG A 156 12.46 7.44 -0.65
N SER A 157 12.26 7.62 0.65
CA SER A 157 13.22 8.34 1.51
C SER A 157 14.56 7.62 1.56
N ARG A 158 14.57 6.32 1.86
CA ARG A 158 15.80 5.52 1.93
C ARG A 158 16.61 5.58 0.65
N CYS A 159 15.94 5.50 -0.50
CA CYS A 159 16.60 5.54 -1.81
C CYS A 159 16.89 6.97 -2.31
N GLY A 160 16.27 7.99 -1.71
CA GLY A 160 16.53 9.41 -1.99
C GLY A 160 17.70 9.98 -1.19
N ASP A 161 17.95 9.44 0.01
CA ASP A 161 19.03 9.83 0.93
C ASP A 161 20.38 9.19 0.57
N ASP A 162 20.40 8.14 -0.26
CA ASP A 162 21.62 7.58 -0.89
C ASP A 162 22.29 8.54 -1.91
N ARG A 163 21.84 9.82 -1.92
CA ARG A 163 22.62 11.00 -2.34
C ARG A 163 23.79 11.33 -1.41
N GLY A 164 24.14 10.45 -0.47
CA GLY A 164 25.54 10.26 -0.15
C GLY A 164 26.25 9.86 -1.43
N GLU A 165 26.78 10.86 -2.15
CA GLU A 165 27.80 10.68 -3.16
C GLU A 165 28.64 9.44 -2.80
N LYS A 166 28.48 8.33 -3.55
CA LYS A 166 29.71 7.63 -3.92
C LYS A 166 30.45 8.66 -4.75
N ARG A 167 31.17 9.57 -4.07
CA ARG A 167 32.21 10.38 -4.68
C ARG A 167 33.04 9.35 -5.39
N LEU A 168 32.91 9.30 -6.71
CA LEU A 168 33.99 8.78 -7.51
C LEU A 168 35.23 9.48 -6.93
N PRO A 169 36.24 8.74 -6.45
CA PRO A 169 37.42 9.36 -5.89
C PRO A 169 37.85 10.46 -6.84
N ASP A 170 37.99 11.67 -6.32
CA ASP A 170 38.43 12.80 -7.11
C ASP A 170 39.73 12.41 -7.85
N SER A 171 39.99 13.04 -9.00
CA SER A 171 41.10 12.61 -9.86
C SER A 171 42.45 12.59 -9.13
N GLU A 172 42.57 13.37 -8.04
CA GLU A 172 43.69 13.39 -7.11
C GLU A 172 43.78 12.09 -6.28
N SER A 173 42.68 11.63 -5.68
CA SER A 173 42.59 10.34 -4.97
C SER A 173 42.84 9.14 -5.88
N LEU A 174 42.37 9.19 -7.13
CA LEU A 174 42.67 8.15 -8.13
C LEU A 174 44.16 8.13 -8.53
N LYS A 175 44.79 9.31 -8.67
CA LYS A 175 46.23 9.41 -8.94
C LYS A 175 47.08 8.91 -7.78
N THR A 176 46.68 9.15 -6.53
CA THR A 176 47.41 8.64 -5.35
C THR A 176 47.29 7.12 -5.24
N LEU A 177 46.10 6.55 -5.49
CA LEU A 177 45.91 5.10 -5.53
C LEU A 177 46.71 4.45 -6.66
N LEU A 178 46.70 5.01 -7.87
CA LEU A 178 47.50 4.52 -9.01
C LEU A 178 49.01 4.68 -8.77
N GLY A 179 49.43 5.76 -8.09
CA GLY A 179 50.81 5.96 -7.65
C GLY A 179 51.27 4.91 -6.63
N SER A 180 50.40 4.49 -5.72
CA SER A 180 50.69 3.44 -4.73
C SER A 180 50.75 2.03 -5.29
N LEU A 181 50.17 1.81 -6.48
CA LEU A 181 50.18 0.53 -7.21
C LEU A 181 51.32 0.44 -8.24
N SER A 182 52.09 1.51 -8.42
CA SER A 182 53.23 1.51 -9.33
C SER A 182 54.41 0.77 -8.70
N PRO A 183 54.98 -0.27 -9.34
CA PRO A 183 56.09 -1.01 -8.77
C PRO A 183 57.34 -0.12 -8.63
N SER A 184 58.02 -0.26 -7.49
CA SER A 184 59.25 0.47 -7.18
C SER A 184 60.31 0.25 -8.26
N LYS A 185 60.86 1.37 -8.74
CA LYS A 185 61.91 1.44 -9.77
C LYS A 185 63.06 0.48 -9.40
N PRO A 186 63.51 -0.41 -10.31
CA PRO A 186 64.60 -1.32 -10.00
C PRO A 186 65.89 -0.51 -9.74
N PRO A 187 66.75 -0.97 -8.80
CA PRO A 187 67.96 -0.26 -8.45
C PRO A 187 68.87 -0.14 -9.66
N SER A 188 69.33 1.09 -9.93
CA SER A 188 70.32 1.37 -10.96
C SER A 188 71.63 0.71 -10.59
N VAL A 189 72.04 -0.29 -11.35
CA VAL A 189 73.37 -0.90 -11.24
C VAL A 189 74.33 -0.01 -12.03
N SER A 190 75.30 0.58 -11.34
CA SER A 190 76.49 1.23 -11.93
C SER A 190 77.58 0.21 -12.19
#